data_AF-A0A117LME9-F1
#
_entry.id   AF-A0A117LME9-F1
#
_cell.length_a   1.000
_cell.length_b   1.000
_cell.length_c   1.000
_cell.angle_alpha   90.00
_cell.angle_beta   90.00
_cell.angle_gamma   90.00
#
_symmetry.space_group_name_H-M   'P 1'
#
loop_
_entity.id
_entity.type
_entity.pdbx_description
1 polymer ?
#
loop_
_entity_poly.entity_id
_entity_poly.type
_entity_poly.pdbx_seq_one_letter_code
_entity_poly.pdbx_strand_id
1 'polypeptide(L)' 'FVAYDTRASCGCTSVNYSKEPVAPGSSMEIKITYNAEDLGYFNKTVSIYGNIDNSPLVLKLKGNVE' A
#
# COMPACT_ATOMS: atom_id res chain seq x y z
N PHE A 1 12.26 -6.91 8.31
CA PHE A 1 11.32 -6.81 7.17
C PHE A 1 11.90 -5.88 6.11
N VAL A 2 11.81 -6.23 4.84
CA VAL A 2 12.25 -5.45 3.68
C VAL A 2 11.12 -5.54 2.66
N ALA A 3 10.55 -4.39 2.30
CA ALA A 3 9.65 -4.26 1.16
C ALA A 3 10.47 -3.94 -0.09
N TYR A 4 10.22 -4.61 -1.21
CA TYR A 4 10.96 -4.41 -2.45
C TYR A 4 10.08 -4.05 -3.66
N ASP A 5 8.77 -4.37 -3.62
CA ASP A 5 7.83 -4.02 -4.69
C ASP A 5 6.46 -3.68 -4.12
N THR A 6 5.73 -2.78 -4.80
CA THR A 6 4.35 -2.44 -4.47
C THR A 6 3.52 -2.35 -5.75
N ARG A 7 2.32 -2.92 -5.71
CA ARG A 7 1.37 -2.89 -6.82
C ARG A 7 0.04 -2.29 -6.38
N ALA A 8 -0.30 -1.15 -6.94
CA ALA A 8 -1.61 -0.56 -6.82
C ALA A 8 -2.54 -1.03 -7.94
N SER A 9 -3.85 -1.14 -7.67
CA SER A 9 -4.82 -1.55 -8.69
C SER A 9 -5.10 -0.47 -9.75
N CYS A 10 -4.62 0.76 -9.57
CA CYS A 10 -4.88 1.91 -10.42
C CYS A 10 -3.73 2.92 -10.26
N GLY A 11 -3.36 3.60 -11.35
CA GLY A 11 -2.36 4.69 -11.32
C GLY A 11 -2.74 5.88 -10.43
N CYS A 12 -4.03 5.98 -10.07
CA CYS A 12 -4.57 6.93 -9.10
C CYS A 12 -4.18 6.65 -7.64
N THR A 13 -3.45 5.55 -7.35
CA THR A 13 -2.96 5.23 -6.00
C THR A 13 -1.44 5.14 -6.01
N SER A 14 -0.80 6.05 -5.29
CA SER A 14 0.65 6.10 -5.12
C SER A 14 1.04 5.52 -3.77
N VAL A 15 2.12 4.74 -3.75
CA VAL A 15 2.63 4.11 -2.53
C VAL A 15 4.07 4.53 -2.33
N ASN A 16 4.36 5.10 -1.16
CA ASN A 16 5.69 5.52 -0.75
C ASN A 16 6.07 4.78 0.53
N TYR A 17 7.28 4.24 0.56
CA TYR A 17 7.77 3.40 1.66
C TYR A 17 9.30 3.46 1.69
N SER A 18 9.90 3.27 2.87
CA SER A 18 11.36 3.14 2.97
C SER A 18 11.81 1.77 2.44
N LYS A 19 12.85 1.76 1.59
CA LYS A 19 13.47 0.51 1.11
C LYS A 19 14.48 -0.06 2.11
N GLU A 20 14.63 0.59 3.26
CA GLU A 20 15.56 0.17 4.28
C GLU A 20 15.05 -1.09 5.02
N PRO A 21 15.98 -1.97 5.45
CA PRO A 21 15.61 -3.10 6.29
C PRO A 21 15.09 -2.64 7.66
N VAL A 22 13.92 -3.14 8.01
CA VAL A 22 13.26 -2.97 9.30
C VAL A 22 13.76 -4.05 10.25
N ALA A 23 14.34 -3.64 11.38
CA ALA A 23 14.83 -4.55 12.41
C ALA A 23 13.66 -5.32 13.09
N PRO A 24 13.93 -6.50 13.68
CA PRO A 24 12.94 -7.23 14.47
C PRO A 24 12.38 -6.36 15.61
N GLY A 25 11.05 -6.30 15.74
CA GLY A 25 10.37 -5.48 16.75
C GLY A 25 10.23 -3.99 16.38
N SER A 26 10.83 -3.53 15.28
CA SER A 26 10.58 -2.19 14.76
C SER A 26 9.38 -2.16 13.83
N SER A 27 8.72 -1.01 13.76
CA SER A 27 7.66 -0.72 12.80
C SER A 27 8.20 0.07 11.60
N MET A 28 7.44 0.05 10.52
CA MET A 28 7.73 0.78 9.29
C MET A 28 6.48 1.52 8.86
N GLU A 29 6.65 2.76 8.42
CA GLU A 29 5.57 3.54 7.84
C GLU A 29 5.48 3.29 6.33
N ILE A 30 4.28 2.99 5.84
CA ILE A 30 3.96 2.91 4.41
C ILE A 30 2.90 3.98 4.15
N LYS A 31 3.27 5.00 3.38
CA LYS A 31 2.37 6.10 3.01
C LYS A 31 1.68 5.77 1.70
N ILE A 32 0.35 5.62 1.76
CA ILE A 32 -0.49 5.36 0.61
C ILE A 32 -1.31 6.62 0.34
N THR A 33 -1.17 7.17 -0.86
CA THR A 33 -1.93 8.33 -1.32
C THR A 33 -2.87 7.91 -2.42
N TYR A 34 -4.17 8.12 -2.23
CA TYR A 34 -5.18 7.92 -3.25
C TYR A 34 -5.63 9.28 -3.78
N ASN A 35 -5.54 9.48 -5.09
CA ASN A 35 -6.10 10.64 -5.79
C ASN A 35 -7.55 10.32 -6.19
N ALA A 36 -8.49 10.95 -5.50
CA ALA A 36 -9.92 10.80 -5.70
C ALA A 36 -10.43 11.82 -6.74
N GLU A 37 -10.18 11.56 -8.02
CA GLU A 37 -10.70 12.42 -9.10
C GLU A 37 -12.18 12.13 -9.40
N ASP A 38 -12.60 10.87 -9.22
CA ASP A 38 -13.97 10.44 -9.42
C ASP A 38 -14.76 10.48 -8.09
N LEU A 39 -15.99 11.01 -8.16
CA LEU A 39 -16.95 10.95 -7.06
C LEU A 39 -17.56 9.54 -6.93
N GLY A 40 -17.99 9.19 -5.72
CA GLY A 40 -18.65 7.94 -5.39
C GLY A 40 -17.73 6.90 -4.76
N TYR A 41 -18.21 5.64 -4.77
CA TYR A 41 -17.56 4.55 -4.05
C TYR A 41 -16.28 4.09 -4.75
N PHE A 42 -15.21 3.96 -3.97
CA PHE A 42 -13.98 3.33 -4.41
C PHE A 42 -13.64 2.09 -3.58
N ASN A 43 -13.10 1.09 -4.26
CA ASN A 43 -12.56 -0.13 -3.66
C ASN A 43 -11.24 -0.46 -4.38
N LYS A 44 -10.14 0.07 -3.86
CA LYS A 44 -8.80 -0.11 -4.41
C LYS A 44 -8.01 -1.10 -3.57
N THR A 45 -7.05 -1.74 -4.20
CA THR A 45 -6.17 -2.72 -3.54
C THR A 45 -4.72 -2.34 -3.77
N VAL A 46 -3.92 -2.39 -2.71
CA VAL A 46 -2.47 -2.20 -2.72
C VAL A 46 -1.82 -3.48 -2.22
N SER A 47 -0.99 -4.11 -3.04
CA SER A 47 -0.22 -5.30 -2.70
C SER A 47 1.22 -4.91 -2.43
N ILE A 48 1.75 -5.26 -1.27
CA ILE A 48 3.13 -4.99 -0.87
C ILE A 48 3.88 -6.31 -0.85
N TYR A 49 4.94 -6.40 -1.65
CA TYR A 49 5.81 -7.56 -1.72
C TYR A 49 7.05 -7.31 -0.88
N GLY A 50 7.37 -8.28 -0.02
CA GLY A 50 8.53 -8.22 0.84
C GLY A 50 8.93 -9.59 1.37
N ASN A 51 9.91 -9.62 2.26
CA ASN A 51 10.33 -10.83 2.98
C ASN A 51 9.45 -11.10 4.22
N ILE A 52 8.14 -11.21 3.98
CA ILE A 52 7.13 -11.57 4.97
C ILE A 52 6.55 -12.94 4.63
N ASP A 53 6.23 -13.74 5.64
CA ASP A 53 5.65 -15.08 5.45
C ASP A 53 4.36 -15.06 4.61
N ASN A 54 3.59 -13.97 4.68
CA ASN A 54 2.36 -13.77 3.89
C ASN A 54 2.55 -12.77 2.74
N SER A 55 3.64 -12.87 1.99
CA SER A 55 3.88 -12.03 0.81
C SER A 55 3.00 -12.48 -0.38
N PRO A 56 2.26 -11.59 -1.04
CA PRO A 56 2.16 -10.15 -0.76
C PRO A 56 1.17 -9.81 0.37
N LEU A 57 1.51 -8.78 1.15
CA LEU A 57 0.56 -8.15 2.06
C LEU A 57 -0.44 -7.34 1.25
N VAL A 58 -1.72 -7.71 1.30
CA VAL A 58 -2.78 -7.06 0.53
C VAL A 58 -3.58 -6.11 1.42
N LEU A 59 -3.50 -4.82 1.13
CA LEU A 59 -4.28 -3.76 1.75
C LEU A 59 -5.44 -3.37 0.85
N LYS A 60 -6.66 -3.31 1.40
CA LYS A 60 -7.86 -2.86 0.69
C LYS A 60 -8.27 -1.48 1.20
N LEU A 61 -8.31 -0.52 0.29
CA LEU A 61 -8.80 0.84 0.53
C LEU A 61 -10.23 0.93 0.03
N LYS A 62 -11.16 1.20 0.94
CA LYS A 62 -12.57 1.38 0.62
C LYS A 62 -13.06 2.69 1.18
N GLY A 63 -13.88 3.39 0.42
CA GLY A 63 -14.50 4.63 0.85
C GLY A 63 -15.51 5.13 -0.18
N ASN A 64 -16.05 6.31 0.09
CA ASN A 64 -16.93 7.05 -0.78
C ASN A 64 -16.43 8.49 -0.85
N VAL A 65 -16.33 9.04 -2.05
CA VAL A 65 -15.95 10.43 -2.29
C VAL A 65 -17.26 11.19 -2.54
N GLU A 66 -17.52 12.24 -1.77
CA GLU A 66 -18.74 13.07 -1.83
C GLU A 66 -18.41 14.53 -2.16
#